data_AF-A0A5S6QCP7-F1
#
_entry.id   AF-A0A5S6QCP7-F1
#
_cell.length_a   1.000
_cell.length_b   1.000
_cell.length_c   1.000
_cell.angle_alpha   90.00
_cell.angle_beta   90.00
_cell.angle_gamma   90.00
#
_symmetry.space_group_name_H-M   'P 1'
#
loop_
_entity.id
_entity.type
_entity.pdbx_description
1 polymer ?
#
loop_
_entity_poly.entity_id
_entity_poly.type
_entity_poly.pdbx_seq_one_letter_code
_entity_poly.pdbx_strand_id
1 'polypeptide(L)'
;MHQFGIARFVQQPVSDRPIGSKEDESLFRMVVQHKWFVSKFTLIAGILGVTCVYGKGELGDKCGVGEDCKVANSTCIFGICTCNIGTYHDADAKRCLAGVPMGGKCTDEDYCSSLNNACVGGVCGCLPGYSASSSGCLPDVKSLGESCQAHAQCVTPFSHCADGSCTCKPGFSNSDGQCFPDEVHCPVGKPPLQDGMLIYCSMNIDGSHDCPSGMGCLPIDEPVLYRDDTSLAGFCCKYPEQSDSEPPSASCPYGLSEPIEECSGGKWETYFTYSDIYFGISSAVLCCPRICTYKRAYHDGKCYESLLGLNDTCEYAFQCWPGQMCVGGKCVCKEGHKQLYNNCFVPVCPYGQAVMEADGVTPTKCNGPESCPSDHYCVNEFSICCPDFQEAEEEAISNEESLAP
;
A
#
# COMPACT_ATOMS: atom_id res chain seq x y z
N MET A 1 -53.89 16.94 -35.16
CA MET A 1 -52.73 16.35 -35.85
C MET A 1 -51.99 15.51 -34.82
N HIS A 2 -51.93 14.20 -35.09
CA HIS A 2 -51.18 13.08 -34.48
C HIS A 2 -50.35 13.29 -33.20
N GLN A 3 -50.23 12.35 -32.24
CA GLN A 3 -50.91 11.09 -31.87
C GLN A 3 -50.19 10.59 -30.58
N PHE A 4 -50.94 10.19 -29.54
CA PHE A 4 -50.72 9.14 -28.49
C PHE A 4 -49.30 8.79 -27.96
N GLY A 5 -49.05 8.45 -26.69
CA GLY A 5 -49.94 8.05 -25.59
C GLY A 5 -49.16 7.68 -24.31
N ILE A 6 -49.90 7.51 -23.22
CA ILE A 6 -49.46 7.16 -21.86
C ILE A 6 -49.32 5.64 -21.73
N ALA A 7 -48.31 5.15 -20.99
CA ALA A 7 -48.37 3.85 -20.31
C ALA A 7 -47.51 3.83 -19.03
N ARG A 8 -48.08 3.26 -17.96
CA ARG A 8 -47.54 3.06 -16.61
C ARG A 8 -47.69 1.55 -16.28
N PHE A 9 -46.73 0.97 -15.56
CA PHE A 9 -46.68 -0.38 -14.93
C PHE A 9 -46.71 -1.58 -15.91
N VAL A 10 -45.90 -2.65 -15.75
CA VAL A 10 -45.92 -3.66 -14.67
C VAL A 10 -44.60 -4.48 -14.64
N GLN A 11 -44.08 -4.69 -13.43
CA GLN A 11 -43.32 -5.82 -12.82
C GLN A 11 -42.25 -6.64 -13.60
N GLN A 12 -41.08 -6.72 -12.92
CA GLN A 12 -40.09 -7.82 -12.76
C GLN A 12 -40.67 -9.27 -12.90
N PRO A 13 -39.87 -10.37 -13.11
CA PRO A 13 -38.63 -10.63 -12.35
C PRO A 13 -37.53 -11.58 -12.93
N VAL A 14 -36.41 -11.63 -12.19
CA VAL A 14 -35.50 -12.78 -11.91
C VAL A 14 -34.75 -13.47 -13.06
N SER A 15 -33.42 -13.36 -13.00
CA SER A 15 -32.51 -14.50 -12.77
C SER A 15 -31.23 -13.90 -12.16
N ASP A 16 -30.97 -14.07 -10.85
CA ASP A 16 -30.16 -15.18 -10.28
C ASP A 16 -28.91 -15.44 -11.15
N ARG A 17 -27.65 -15.34 -10.70
CA ARG A 17 -27.06 -15.79 -9.42
C ARG A 17 -25.56 -15.33 -9.34
N PRO A 18 -24.69 -15.85 -8.45
CA PRO A 18 -23.89 -15.09 -7.48
C PRO A 18 -22.41 -14.90 -7.85
N ILE A 19 -21.72 -13.94 -7.23
CA ILE A 19 -20.24 -13.92 -7.19
C ILE A 19 -19.83 -14.51 -5.84
N GLY A 20 -19.66 -15.82 -5.86
CA GLY A 20 -19.09 -16.63 -4.80
C GLY A 20 -18.52 -17.89 -5.43
N SER A 21 -17.19 -18.02 -5.35
CA SER A 21 -16.40 -19.26 -5.45
C SER A 21 -16.65 -20.20 -6.65
N LYS A 22 -15.74 -20.18 -7.62
CA LYS A 22 -15.07 -21.35 -8.26
C LYS A 22 -14.43 -20.91 -9.58
N GLU A 23 -13.19 -20.44 -9.51
CA GLU A 23 -12.24 -20.55 -10.61
C GLU A 23 -11.01 -21.28 -10.08
N ASP A 24 -11.23 -22.57 -9.83
CA ASP A 24 -10.18 -23.57 -9.69
C ASP A 24 -10.42 -24.59 -10.80
N GLU A 25 -9.34 -25.06 -11.42
CA GLU A 25 -9.27 -26.00 -12.55
C GLU A 25 -9.80 -25.57 -13.94
N SER A 26 -8.98 -24.84 -14.71
CA SER A 26 -8.94 -25.04 -16.18
C SER A 26 -7.61 -24.66 -16.86
N LEU A 27 -6.48 -24.71 -16.14
CA LEU A 27 -5.14 -24.50 -16.71
C LEU A 27 -4.27 -25.76 -16.77
N PHE A 28 -4.90 -26.94 -16.70
CA PHE A 28 -4.25 -28.23 -16.95
C PHE A 28 -4.87 -28.96 -18.13
N ARG A 29 -4.03 -29.22 -19.14
CA ARG A 29 -4.21 -30.05 -20.35
C ARG A 29 -4.83 -29.38 -21.58
N MET A 30 -3.94 -28.85 -22.43
CA MET A 30 -3.83 -29.32 -23.82
C MET A 30 -2.35 -29.29 -24.25
N VAL A 31 -1.62 -30.32 -23.84
CA VAL A 31 -0.46 -30.82 -24.59
C VAL A 31 -1.02 -31.55 -25.82
N VAL A 32 -0.30 -31.42 -26.94
CA VAL A 32 -0.18 -32.34 -28.09
C VAL A 32 -0.51 -31.66 -29.45
N GLN A 33 0.58 -31.39 -30.18
CA GLN A 33 0.76 -31.14 -31.64
C GLN A 33 0.71 -29.67 -32.08
N HIS A 34 1.74 -29.09 -32.70
CA HIS A 34 2.57 -29.64 -33.76
C HIS A 34 4.05 -29.20 -33.66
N LYS A 35 4.95 -30.18 -33.59
CA LYS A 35 6.30 -30.10 -34.18
C LYS A 35 6.15 -30.13 -35.71
N TRP A 36 7.18 -29.63 -36.41
CA TRP A 36 7.39 -29.53 -37.87
C TRP A 36 7.23 -28.11 -38.45
N PHE A 37 8.28 -27.29 -38.35
CA PHE A 37 9.04 -26.81 -39.51
C PHE A 37 10.31 -26.09 -39.04
N VAL A 38 11.40 -26.86 -38.91
CA VAL A 38 12.77 -26.29 -38.93
C VAL A 38 13.22 -26.33 -40.38
N SER A 39 13.29 -25.20 -41.08
CA SER A 39 14.27 -25.07 -42.18
C SER A 39 14.35 -23.66 -42.77
N LYS A 40 15.56 -23.11 -42.64
CA LYS A 40 16.30 -22.21 -43.54
C LYS A 40 15.96 -20.71 -43.52
N PHE A 41 17.07 -19.95 -43.50
CA PHE A 41 17.25 -18.49 -43.55
C PHE A 41 17.04 -17.80 -42.19
N THR A 42 18.05 -17.25 -41.49
CA THR A 42 19.40 -16.84 -41.90
C THR A 42 20.31 -16.82 -40.68
N LEU A 43 21.47 -17.47 -40.83
CA LEU A 43 22.60 -17.50 -39.92
C LEU A 43 23.57 -16.41 -40.41
N ILE A 44 23.40 -15.15 -39.99
CA ILE A 44 24.48 -14.14 -39.97
C ILE A 44 24.17 -13.11 -38.86
N ALA A 45 24.64 -13.38 -37.64
CA ALA A 45 24.98 -12.36 -36.64
C ALA A 45 25.96 -12.97 -35.63
N GLY A 46 26.99 -13.66 -36.14
CA GLY A 46 28.23 -13.86 -35.41
C GLY A 46 29.23 -12.87 -35.97
N ILE A 47 29.85 -12.07 -35.11
CA ILE A 47 30.80 -10.99 -35.42
C ILE A 47 30.14 -9.63 -35.74
N LEU A 48 29.55 -9.00 -34.72
CA LEU A 48 29.51 -7.56 -34.42
C LEU A 48 28.43 -7.34 -33.36
N GLY A 49 28.82 -7.12 -32.10
CA GLY A 49 27.99 -6.59 -31.01
C GLY A 49 26.65 -7.29 -30.78
N VAL A 50 26.59 -8.14 -29.76
CA VAL A 50 25.30 -8.54 -29.16
C VAL A 50 24.60 -7.26 -28.74
N THR A 51 23.62 -6.80 -29.53
CA THR A 51 22.70 -5.77 -29.07
C THR A 51 21.82 -6.44 -28.04
N CYS A 52 22.02 -6.12 -26.76
CA CYS A 52 21.04 -6.41 -25.72
C CYS A 52 19.67 -6.03 -26.26
N VAL A 53 18.77 -7.01 -26.43
CA VAL A 53 17.40 -6.74 -26.86
C VAL A 53 16.66 -6.22 -25.63
N TYR A 54 16.93 -4.96 -25.27
CA TYR A 54 15.98 -4.16 -24.50
C TYR A 54 14.66 -4.19 -25.30
N GLY A 55 13.52 -4.19 -24.62
CA GLY A 55 12.21 -4.43 -25.23
C GLY A 55 11.86 -3.44 -26.35
N LYS A 56 10.62 -3.44 -26.82
CA LYS A 56 10.16 -2.42 -27.79
C LYS A 56 10.24 -0.99 -27.22
N GLY A 57 10.50 -0.86 -25.92
CA GLY A 57 10.55 0.39 -25.18
C GLY A 57 9.15 0.86 -24.80
N GLU A 58 8.20 -0.08 -24.70
CA GLU A 58 6.85 0.12 -24.19
C GLU A 58 6.87 0.23 -22.65
N LEU A 59 5.79 0.72 -22.04
CA LEU A 59 5.71 0.79 -20.58
C LEU A 59 5.70 -0.63 -19.99
N GLY A 60 6.56 -0.87 -19.00
CA GLY A 60 6.82 -2.19 -18.43
C GLY A 60 7.95 -2.97 -19.12
N ASP A 61 8.49 -2.51 -20.27
CA ASP A 61 9.62 -3.16 -20.92
C ASP A 61 10.94 -2.92 -20.17
N LYS A 62 11.89 -3.86 -20.33
CA LYS A 62 13.25 -3.71 -19.85
C LYS A 62 14.02 -2.61 -20.59
N CYS A 63 14.85 -1.89 -19.86
CA CYS A 63 15.74 -0.85 -20.35
C CYS A 63 17.06 -0.81 -19.55
N GLY A 64 18.12 -0.26 -20.11
CA GLY A 64 19.38 0.02 -19.42
C GLY A 64 19.63 1.52 -19.24
N VAL A 65 19.11 2.34 -20.14
CA VAL A 65 19.16 3.81 -20.10
C VAL A 65 17.81 4.40 -20.49
N GLY A 66 17.55 5.65 -20.11
CA GLY A 66 16.28 6.32 -20.41
C GLY A 66 15.92 6.38 -21.89
N GLU A 67 16.92 6.40 -22.79
CA GLU A 67 16.71 6.42 -24.24
C GLU A 67 16.12 5.11 -24.80
N ASP A 68 16.20 4.00 -24.06
CA ASP A 68 15.61 2.73 -24.46
C ASP A 68 14.08 2.80 -24.45
N CYS A 69 13.51 3.66 -23.62
CA CYS A 69 12.07 3.85 -23.50
C CYS A 69 11.55 4.76 -24.62
N LYS A 70 10.71 4.21 -25.49
CA LYS A 70 10.20 4.89 -26.70
C LYS A 70 8.88 5.60 -26.45
N VAL A 71 8.21 5.32 -25.33
CA VAL A 71 6.98 6.02 -24.93
C VAL A 71 7.33 7.45 -24.49
N ALA A 72 6.63 8.44 -25.03
CA ALA A 72 6.84 9.84 -24.63
C ALA A 72 6.52 10.05 -23.14
N ASN A 73 7.32 10.87 -22.47
CA ASN A 73 7.28 11.06 -21.01
C ASN A 73 7.48 9.78 -20.19
N SER A 74 8.20 8.80 -20.75
CA SER A 74 8.70 7.66 -19.99
C SER A 74 10.21 7.77 -19.81
N THR A 75 10.71 7.13 -18.76
CA THR A 75 12.13 6.99 -18.50
C THR A 75 12.42 5.61 -17.95
N CYS A 76 13.68 5.21 -18.03
CA CYS A 76 14.12 3.95 -17.44
C CYS A 76 14.30 4.16 -15.94
N ILE A 77 13.47 3.50 -15.13
CA ILE A 77 13.59 3.51 -13.68
C ILE A 77 13.75 2.06 -13.23
N PHE A 78 14.89 1.76 -12.60
CA PHE A 78 15.23 0.41 -12.13
C PHE A 78 15.18 -0.65 -13.24
N GLY A 79 15.65 -0.27 -14.43
CA GLY A 79 15.70 -1.16 -15.57
C GLY A 79 14.34 -1.43 -16.22
N ILE A 80 13.30 -0.68 -15.87
CA ILE A 80 11.95 -0.79 -16.45
C ILE A 80 11.49 0.57 -16.97
N CYS A 81 10.90 0.57 -18.16
CA CYS A 81 10.28 1.76 -18.74
C CYS A 81 9.01 2.12 -17.98
N THR A 82 9.02 3.27 -17.31
CA THR A 82 7.88 3.77 -16.53
C THR A 82 7.62 5.23 -16.86
N CYS A 83 6.44 5.70 -16.50
CA CYS A 83 6.08 7.10 -16.65
C CYS A 83 6.96 8.00 -15.78
N ASN A 84 7.34 9.15 -16.33
CA ASN A 84 8.08 10.17 -15.61
C ASN A 84 7.28 10.60 -14.37
N ILE A 85 7.99 10.98 -13.31
CA ILE A 85 7.39 11.52 -12.09
C ILE A 85 6.47 12.69 -12.45
N GLY A 86 5.26 12.71 -11.89
CA GLY A 86 4.24 13.72 -12.21
C GLY A 86 3.43 13.42 -13.48
N THR A 87 3.70 12.30 -14.13
CA THR A 87 2.87 11.74 -15.20
C THR A 87 2.30 10.39 -14.76
N TYR A 88 1.16 9.98 -15.30
CA TYR A 88 0.50 8.72 -14.97
C TYR A 88 0.30 7.87 -16.22
N HIS A 89 0.26 6.55 -16.01
CA HIS A 89 -0.05 5.61 -17.08
C HIS A 89 -1.54 5.64 -17.37
N ASP A 90 -1.89 6.05 -18.59
CA ASP A 90 -3.24 5.91 -19.11
C ASP A 90 -3.32 4.60 -19.89
N ALA A 91 -4.05 3.62 -19.35
CA ALA A 91 -4.13 2.26 -19.91
C ALA A 91 -4.80 2.24 -21.29
N ASP A 92 -5.75 3.14 -21.53
CA ASP A 92 -6.50 3.23 -22.79
C ASP A 92 -5.67 3.86 -23.90
N ALA A 93 -4.97 4.95 -23.57
CA ALA A 93 -4.15 5.70 -24.48
C ALA A 93 -2.72 5.17 -24.61
N LYS A 94 -2.33 4.20 -23.76
CA LYS A 94 -1.01 3.54 -23.72
C LYS A 94 0.15 4.52 -23.73
N ARG A 95 0.02 5.62 -22.99
CA ARG A 95 1.01 6.70 -22.90
C ARG A 95 1.04 7.33 -21.52
N CYS A 96 2.12 8.06 -21.25
CA CYS A 96 2.25 8.83 -20.02
C CYS A 96 1.66 10.23 -20.18
N LEU A 97 0.63 10.52 -19.38
CA LEU A 97 -0.05 11.81 -19.38
C LEU A 97 0.42 12.63 -18.21
N ALA A 98 0.77 13.90 -18.47
CA ALA A 98 1.08 14.83 -17.39
C ALA A 98 -0.18 15.07 -16.56
N GLY A 99 -0.07 14.85 -15.25
CA GLY A 99 -1.11 15.34 -14.36
C GLY A 99 -1.10 16.86 -14.35
N VAL A 100 -2.26 17.48 -14.23
CA VAL A 100 -2.38 18.93 -14.12
C VAL A 100 -1.79 19.35 -12.77
N PRO A 101 -0.86 20.33 -12.72
CA PRO A 101 -0.27 20.79 -11.47
C PRO A 101 -1.31 21.56 -10.63
N MET A 102 -1.05 21.69 -9.33
CA MET A 102 -1.88 22.51 -8.45
C MET A 102 -2.09 23.93 -9.01
N GLY A 103 -3.34 24.40 -8.96
CA GLY A 103 -3.76 25.68 -9.54
C GLY A 103 -3.85 25.69 -11.07
N GLY A 104 -3.45 24.61 -11.74
CA GLY A 104 -3.63 24.44 -13.18
C GLY A 104 -5.10 24.24 -13.54
N LYS A 105 -5.50 24.71 -14.72
CA LYS A 105 -6.88 24.52 -15.23
C LYS A 105 -7.11 23.06 -15.59
N CYS A 106 -8.28 22.56 -15.26
CA CYS A 106 -8.66 21.17 -15.47
C CYS A 106 -10.17 21.06 -15.76
N THR A 107 -10.54 19.85 -16.13
CA THR A 107 -11.89 19.30 -16.24
C THR A 107 -12.04 18.09 -15.31
N ASP A 108 -13.25 17.59 -15.12
CA ASP A 108 -13.51 16.44 -14.25
C ASP A 108 -12.86 15.14 -14.75
N GLU A 109 -12.45 15.10 -16.02
CA GLU A 109 -11.73 13.99 -16.66
C GLU A 109 -10.20 14.10 -16.51
N ASP A 110 -9.71 15.26 -16.09
CA ASP A 110 -8.27 15.50 -15.94
C ASP A 110 -7.76 14.97 -14.60
N TYR A 111 -6.63 14.27 -14.66
CA TYR A 111 -5.91 13.85 -13.47
C TYR A 111 -5.09 14.99 -12.90
N CYS A 112 -5.34 15.35 -11.65
CA CYS A 112 -4.52 16.30 -10.91
C CYS A 112 -3.31 15.57 -10.29
N SER A 113 -2.12 16.13 -10.48
CA SER A 113 -0.83 15.45 -10.25
C SER A 113 -0.42 15.19 -8.79
N SER A 114 -1.27 15.49 -7.80
CA SER A 114 -0.91 15.40 -6.38
C SER A 114 -1.93 14.57 -5.61
N LEU A 115 -1.59 14.16 -4.40
CA LEU A 115 -2.51 13.38 -3.58
C LEU A 115 -3.62 14.27 -2.98
N ASN A 116 -4.81 13.70 -2.78
CA ASN A 116 -5.98 14.35 -2.16
C ASN A 116 -6.42 15.64 -2.87
N ASN A 117 -6.24 15.69 -4.18
CA ASN A 117 -6.67 16.78 -5.02
C ASN A 117 -7.59 16.29 -6.14
N ALA A 118 -8.35 17.21 -6.70
CA ALA A 118 -9.23 16.95 -7.83
C ALA A 118 -9.40 18.24 -8.62
N CYS A 119 -10.10 18.14 -9.75
CA CYS A 119 -10.55 19.32 -10.42
C CYS A 119 -11.68 19.98 -9.62
N VAL A 120 -11.35 21.05 -8.89
CA VAL A 120 -12.30 21.77 -8.03
C VAL A 120 -12.53 23.15 -8.62
N GLY A 121 -13.72 23.38 -9.16
CA GLY A 121 -14.07 24.67 -9.77
C GLY A 121 -13.25 24.97 -11.03
N GLY A 122 -12.87 23.95 -11.80
CA GLY A 122 -12.11 24.09 -13.05
C GLY A 122 -10.61 24.32 -12.86
N VAL A 123 -10.10 24.17 -11.63
CA VAL A 123 -8.67 24.18 -11.31
C VAL A 123 -8.30 23.02 -10.40
N CYS A 124 -7.10 22.48 -10.56
CA CYS A 124 -6.62 21.43 -9.67
C CYS A 124 -6.40 22.02 -8.29
N GLY A 125 -7.23 21.60 -7.35
CA GLY A 125 -7.26 22.10 -5.99
C GLY A 125 -7.47 20.96 -5.00
N CYS A 126 -7.25 21.26 -3.73
CA CYS A 126 -7.44 20.29 -2.67
C CYS A 126 -8.91 19.89 -2.53
N LEU A 127 -9.13 18.61 -2.24
CA LEU A 127 -10.45 18.12 -1.87
C LEU A 127 -10.95 18.86 -0.62
N PRO A 128 -12.27 18.99 -0.43
CA PRO A 128 -12.83 19.62 0.77
C PRO A 128 -12.23 19.05 2.06
N GLY A 129 -11.86 19.95 2.99
CA GLY A 129 -11.19 19.58 4.23
C GLY A 129 -9.68 19.41 4.11
N TYR A 130 -9.09 19.68 2.95
CA TYR A 130 -7.63 19.71 2.74
C TYR A 130 -7.16 21.08 2.25
N SER A 131 -5.96 21.47 2.70
CA SER A 131 -5.22 22.67 2.32
C SER A 131 -3.93 22.32 1.60
N ALA A 132 -3.50 23.23 0.73
CA ALA A 132 -2.27 23.07 -0.04
C ALA A 132 -1.03 23.12 0.87
N SER A 133 -0.07 22.25 0.58
CA SER A 133 1.23 22.07 1.25
C SER A 133 2.31 21.70 0.21
N SER A 134 3.57 21.61 0.64
CA SER A 134 4.70 21.23 -0.22
C SER A 134 4.60 19.82 -0.81
N SER A 135 3.87 18.90 -0.17
CA SER A 135 3.62 17.53 -0.64
C SER A 135 2.25 17.30 -1.27
N GLY A 136 1.49 18.36 -1.53
CA GLY A 136 0.14 18.26 -2.08
C GLY A 136 -0.90 18.76 -1.08
N CYS A 137 -2.00 18.03 -0.92
CA CYS A 137 -3.11 18.46 -0.07
C CYS A 137 -3.08 17.76 1.28
N LEU A 138 -2.85 18.55 2.34
CA LEU A 138 -2.87 18.11 3.73
C LEU A 138 -4.20 18.50 4.38
N PRO A 139 -4.80 17.61 5.19
CA PRO A 139 -6.06 17.92 5.86
C PRO A 139 -5.95 19.12 6.81
N ASP A 140 -6.96 19.97 6.80
CA ASP A 140 -7.15 21.05 7.76
C ASP A 140 -7.57 20.48 9.12
N VAL A 141 -6.59 20.18 9.97
CA VAL A 141 -6.79 19.48 11.24
C VAL A 141 -7.76 20.19 12.18
N LYS A 142 -8.60 19.39 12.86
CA LYS A 142 -9.67 19.77 13.77
C LYS A 142 -9.70 18.83 14.97
N SER A 143 -9.94 19.40 16.13
CA SER A 143 -10.15 18.71 17.40
C SER A 143 -11.61 18.33 17.56
N LEU A 144 -11.90 17.44 18.51
CA LEU A 144 -13.25 17.07 18.88
C LEU A 144 -14.13 18.30 19.19
N GLY A 145 -15.34 18.34 18.62
CA GLY A 145 -16.30 19.43 18.72
C GLY A 145 -16.12 20.57 17.72
N GLU A 146 -14.97 20.67 17.04
CA GLU A 146 -14.75 21.69 16.01
C GLU A 146 -15.51 21.35 14.72
N SER A 147 -15.85 22.39 13.94
CA SER A 147 -16.52 22.22 12.65
C SER A 147 -15.61 21.57 11.61
N CYS A 148 -16.14 20.59 10.89
CA CYS A 148 -15.44 19.82 9.87
C CYS A 148 -16.33 19.64 8.63
N GLN A 149 -15.68 19.29 7.51
CA GLN A 149 -16.29 18.97 6.23
C GLN A 149 -15.96 17.53 5.79
N ALA A 150 -14.81 17.01 6.23
CA ALA A 150 -14.34 15.67 5.90
C ALA A 150 -13.79 14.94 7.14
N HIS A 151 -13.85 13.60 7.15
CA HIS A 151 -13.37 12.79 8.26
C HIS A 151 -11.88 13.00 8.53
N ALA A 152 -11.08 13.16 7.48
CA ALA A 152 -9.64 13.42 7.54
C ALA A 152 -9.27 14.70 8.30
N GLN A 153 -10.21 15.58 8.61
CA GLN A 153 -9.92 16.74 9.45
C GLN A 153 -9.83 16.38 10.93
N CYS A 154 -10.55 15.36 11.39
CA CYS A 154 -10.64 15.05 12.81
C CYS A 154 -9.43 14.23 13.27
N VAL A 155 -8.56 14.84 14.09
CA VAL A 155 -7.29 14.24 14.53
C VAL A 155 -7.34 13.57 15.90
N THR A 156 -8.45 13.72 16.62
CA THR A 156 -8.67 12.98 17.87
C THR A 156 -8.82 11.49 17.52
N PRO A 157 -8.10 10.58 18.19
CA PRO A 157 -8.27 9.14 17.99
C PRO A 157 -9.74 8.73 18.14
N PHE A 158 -10.18 7.79 17.31
CA PHE A 158 -11.55 7.29 17.23
C PHE A 158 -12.62 8.34 16.94
N SER A 159 -12.25 9.50 16.41
CA SER A 159 -13.19 10.53 15.96
C SER A 159 -13.42 10.48 14.45
N HIS A 160 -14.53 11.05 14.00
CA HIS A 160 -14.82 11.32 12.60
C HIS A 160 -15.58 12.63 12.46
N CYS A 161 -15.73 13.10 11.22
CA CYS A 161 -16.66 14.18 10.93
C CYS A 161 -18.09 13.65 10.78
N ALA A 162 -19.01 14.05 11.66
CA ALA A 162 -20.43 13.76 11.54
C ALA A 162 -21.25 15.03 11.81
N ASP A 163 -22.30 15.24 11.00
CA ASP A 163 -23.17 16.42 11.08
C ASP A 163 -22.41 17.75 11.10
N GLY A 164 -21.26 17.81 10.41
CA GLY A 164 -20.41 18.99 10.31
C GLY A 164 -19.54 19.29 11.53
N SER A 165 -19.41 18.36 12.49
CA SER A 165 -18.53 18.48 13.66
C SER A 165 -17.71 17.22 13.89
N CYS A 166 -16.51 17.36 14.43
CA CYS A 166 -15.71 16.22 14.85
C CYS A 166 -16.32 15.57 16.09
N THR A 167 -16.79 14.34 15.98
CA THR A 167 -17.42 13.57 17.06
C THR A 167 -16.77 12.20 17.22
N CYS A 168 -16.99 11.55 18.36
CA CYS A 168 -16.56 10.17 18.52
C CYS A 168 -17.35 9.25 17.58
N LYS A 169 -16.67 8.22 17.05
CA LYS A 169 -17.30 7.17 16.24
C LYS A 169 -18.33 6.39 17.06
N PRO A 170 -19.26 5.65 16.42
CA PRO A 170 -20.19 4.78 17.13
C PRO A 170 -19.48 3.71 17.98
N GLY A 171 -19.94 3.55 19.23
CA GLY A 171 -19.31 2.67 20.23
C GLY A 171 -18.14 3.30 20.99
N PHE A 172 -18.02 4.63 20.94
CA PHE A 172 -17.06 5.40 21.72
C PHE A 172 -17.72 6.60 22.37
N SER A 173 -17.29 6.90 23.59
CA SER A 173 -17.77 8.03 24.38
C SER A 173 -16.68 9.09 24.54
N ASN A 174 -17.10 10.35 24.49
CA ASN A 174 -16.24 11.49 24.80
C ASN A 174 -16.03 11.59 26.31
N SER A 175 -14.78 11.53 26.74
CA SER A 175 -14.35 11.92 28.09
C SER A 175 -13.17 12.86 27.96
N ASP A 176 -13.27 14.06 28.54
CA ASP A 176 -12.21 15.07 28.55
C ASP A 176 -11.60 15.40 27.15
N GLY A 177 -12.44 15.41 26.11
CA GLY A 177 -12.00 15.74 24.75
C GLY A 177 -11.30 14.60 24.01
N GLN A 178 -11.35 13.38 24.57
CA GLN A 178 -10.85 12.16 23.96
C GLN A 178 -11.99 11.15 23.80
N CYS A 179 -11.90 10.31 22.78
CA CYS A 179 -12.86 9.25 22.55
C CYS A 179 -12.33 7.94 23.14
N PHE A 180 -13.09 7.36 24.07
CA PHE A 180 -12.77 6.07 24.67
C PHE A 180 -13.77 5.02 24.22
N PRO A 181 -13.32 3.78 23.97
CA PRO A 181 -14.24 2.72 23.59
C PRO A 181 -15.22 2.45 24.73
N ASP A 182 -16.50 2.31 24.39
CA ASP A 182 -17.55 1.97 25.37
C ASP A 182 -17.34 0.55 25.90
N GLU A 183 -16.93 -0.36 25.00
CA GLU A 183 -16.58 -1.75 25.29
C GLU A 183 -15.33 -2.16 24.49
N VAL A 184 -14.60 -3.13 25.05
CA VAL A 184 -13.41 -3.74 24.43
C VAL A 184 -13.63 -5.25 24.40
N HIS A 185 -13.34 -5.87 23.26
CA HIS A 185 -13.57 -7.29 23.03
C HIS A 185 -12.27 -8.02 22.70
N CYS A 186 -12.00 -9.09 23.44
CA CYS A 186 -11.00 -10.07 23.02
C CYS A 186 -11.64 -11.12 22.09
N PRO A 187 -10.83 -11.83 21.31
CA PRO A 187 -11.31 -12.93 20.47
C PRO A 187 -12.00 -14.02 21.29
N VAL A 188 -11.45 -14.32 22.47
CA VAL A 188 -12.02 -15.26 23.44
C VAL A 188 -11.99 -14.63 24.83
N GLY A 189 -13.09 -14.80 25.56
CA GLY A 189 -13.26 -14.28 26.91
C GLY A 189 -13.28 -12.75 26.99
N LYS A 190 -13.22 -12.25 28.22
CA LYS A 190 -13.17 -10.81 28.51
C LYS A 190 -11.72 -10.30 28.47
N PRO A 191 -11.49 -9.04 28.06
CA PRO A 191 -10.16 -8.45 28.15
C PRO A 191 -9.65 -8.46 29.60
N PRO A 192 -8.39 -8.87 29.83
CA PRO A 192 -7.80 -8.84 31.15
C PRO A 192 -7.65 -7.39 31.63
N LEU A 193 -7.98 -7.18 32.90
CA LEU A 193 -7.79 -5.91 33.58
C LEU A 193 -6.71 -6.08 34.66
N GLN A 194 -5.75 -5.16 34.69
CA GLN A 194 -4.77 -5.04 35.76
C GLN A 194 -5.11 -3.80 36.59
N ASP A 195 -5.41 -4.01 37.87
CA ASP A 195 -5.89 -2.95 38.78
C ASP A 195 -7.11 -2.17 38.25
N GLY A 196 -7.98 -2.86 37.49
CA GLY A 196 -9.17 -2.28 36.87
C GLY A 196 -8.92 -1.53 35.55
N MET A 197 -7.68 -1.50 35.05
CA MET A 197 -7.32 -0.89 33.78
C MET A 197 -6.99 -1.93 32.71
N LEU A 198 -7.31 -1.62 31.45
CA LEU A 198 -6.94 -2.45 30.31
C LEU A 198 -5.42 -2.52 30.17
N ILE A 199 -4.90 -3.70 29.86
CA ILE A 199 -3.46 -3.90 29.61
C ILE A 199 -3.18 -3.60 28.14
N TYR A 200 -2.63 -2.41 27.86
CA TYR A 200 -2.18 -2.05 26.52
C TYR A 200 -0.87 -2.75 26.16
N CYS A 201 -0.62 -2.91 24.86
CA CYS A 201 0.60 -3.50 24.35
C CYS A 201 1.13 -2.80 23.09
N SER A 202 2.40 -3.04 22.84
CA SER A 202 3.15 -2.66 21.65
C SER A 202 3.64 -3.94 20.96
N MET A 203 3.26 -4.13 19.71
CA MET A 203 3.64 -5.30 18.90
C MET A 203 4.53 -4.88 17.73
N ASN A 204 5.65 -5.57 17.54
CA ASN A 204 6.49 -5.41 16.35
C ASN A 204 6.01 -6.32 15.21
N ILE A 205 6.46 -6.04 13.99
CA ILE A 205 6.08 -6.81 12.79
C ILE A 205 6.53 -8.28 12.87
N ASP A 206 7.60 -8.58 13.61
CA ASP A 206 8.05 -9.95 13.86
C ASP A 206 7.14 -10.74 14.82
N GLY A 207 6.05 -10.11 15.30
CA GLY A 207 5.09 -10.68 16.23
C GLY A 207 5.51 -10.57 17.70
N SER A 208 6.71 -10.04 17.99
CA SER A 208 7.13 -9.79 19.37
C SER A 208 6.27 -8.71 20.01
N HIS A 209 5.92 -8.89 21.28
CA HIS A 209 5.06 -7.97 22.02
C HIS A 209 5.41 -7.95 23.52
N ASP A 210 4.97 -6.90 24.20
CA ASP A 210 5.19 -6.67 25.63
C ASP A 210 4.07 -7.22 26.56
N CYS A 211 3.12 -7.98 26.02
CA CYS A 211 2.10 -8.64 26.86
C CYS A 211 2.67 -9.66 27.86
N PRO A 212 2.00 -9.83 29.03
CA PRO A 212 2.36 -10.85 30.01
C PRO A 212 2.34 -12.28 29.46
N SER A 213 3.08 -13.18 30.11
CA SER A 213 3.14 -14.60 29.72
C SER A 213 1.75 -15.25 29.64
N GLY A 214 1.49 -15.97 28.54
CA GLY A 214 0.19 -16.60 28.27
C GLY A 214 -0.84 -15.68 27.61
N MET A 215 -0.45 -14.46 27.23
CA MET A 215 -1.27 -13.51 26.48
C MET A 215 -0.61 -13.14 25.16
N GLY A 216 -1.42 -12.83 24.16
CA GLY A 216 -1.00 -12.22 22.91
C GLY A 216 -1.41 -10.76 22.87
N CYS A 217 -0.71 -9.95 22.07
CA CYS A 217 -1.13 -8.59 21.78
C CYS A 217 -2.15 -8.62 20.63
N LEU A 218 -3.32 -8.00 20.82
CA LEU A 218 -4.31 -7.82 19.76
C LEU A 218 -4.09 -6.45 19.12
N PRO A 219 -3.52 -6.35 17.91
CA PRO A 219 -3.30 -5.06 17.28
C PRO A 219 -4.65 -4.44 16.94
N ILE A 220 -4.79 -3.18 17.34
CA ILE A 220 -6.03 -2.42 17.16
C ILE A 220 -5.99 -1.46 15.98
N ASP A 221 -4.83 -1.31 15.34
CA ASP A 221 -4.69 -0.54 14.12
C ASP A 221 -4.19 -1.45 12.99
N GLU A 222 -4.44 -1.02 11.75
CA GLU A 222 -3.87 -1.71 10.59
C GLU A 222 -2.35 -1.56 10.62
N PRO A 223 -1.56 -2.64 10.41
CA PRO A 223 -0.16 -2.47 10.09
C PRO A 223 -0.09 -1.56 8.88
N VAL A 224 0.55 -0.40 8.99
CA VAL A 224 0.94 0.33 7.79
C VAL A 224 1.93 -0.59 7.09
N LEU A 225 1.45 -1.36 6.10
CA LEU A 225 2.04 -2.58 5.49
C LEU A 225 3.46 -2.44 4.90
N TYR A 226 4.14 -1.34 5.17
CA TYR A 226 5.42 -0.99 4.58
C TYR A 226 6.46 -0.48 5.60
N ARG A 227 6.26 -0.65 6.91
CA ARG A 227 7.12 0.02 7.92
C ARG A 227 7.76 -0.92 8.93
N ASP A 228 8.97 -1.36 8.60
CA ASP A 228 9.82 -2.22 9.45
C ASP A 228 10.08 -1.67 10.87
N ASP A 229 9.94 -0.35 11.08
CA ASP A 229 10.23 0.33 12.36
C ASP A 229 8.98 0.72 13.17
N THR A 230 7.78 0.27 12.80
CA THR A 230 6.55 0.70 13.50
C THR A 230 6.01 -0.40 14.39
N SER A 231 5.96 -0.13 15.70
CA SER A 231 5.21 -0.95 16.63
C SER A 231 3.72 -0.64 16.55
N LEU A 232 2.88 -1.67 16.44
CA LEU A 232 1.42 -1.55 16.46
C LEU A 232 0.93 -1.43 17.90
N ALA A 233 0.07 -0.44 18.12
CA ALA A 233 -0.67 -0.34 19.36
C ALA A 233 -1.71 -1.46 19.43
N GLY A 234 -1.83 -2.05 20.61
CA GLY A 234 -2.72 -3.17 20.89
C GLY A 234 -3.23 -3.14 22.32
N PHE A 235 -4.02 -4.15 22.66
CA PHE A 235 -4.22 -4.55 24.05
C PHE A 235 -4.06 -6.06 24.20
N CYS A 236 -3.66 -6.50 25.38
CA CYS A 236 -3.37 -7.90 25.63
C CYS A 236 -4.65 -8.72 25.76
N CYS A 237 -4.71 -9.84 25.05
CA CYS A 237 -5.77 -10.83 25.15
C CYS A 237 -5.18 -12.19 25.52
N LYS A 238 -5.97 -13.02 26.20
CA LYS A 238 -5.57 -14.40 26.47
C LYS A 238 -5.60 -15.20 25.18
N TYR A 239 -4.66 -16.13 25.02
CA TYR A 239 -4.76 -17.13 23.96
C TYR A 239 -5.96 -18.06 24.21
N PRO A 240 -6.64 -18.51 23.15
CA PRO A 240 -7.69 -19.53 23.28
C PRO A 240 -7.11 -20.83 23.84
N GLU A 241 -7.70 -21.39 24.90
CA GLU A 241 -7.34 -22.73 25.38
C GLU A 241 -8.00 -23.80 24.51
N GLN A 242 -7.36 -24.97 24.35
CA GLN A 242 -7.89 -26.08 23.52
C GLN A 242 -9.25 -26.63 24.01
N SER A 243 -9.67 -26.30 25.23
CA SER A 243 -10.95 -26.71 25.82
C SER A 243 -12.00 -25.60 25.88
N ASP A 244 -11.69 -24.40 25.39
CA ASP A 244 -12.64 -23.30 25.41
C ASP A 244 -13.79 -23.58 24.44
N SER A 245 -14.97 -23.83 24.99
CA SER A 245 -16.21 -24.10 24.25
C SER A 245 -16.90 -22.84 23.73
N GLU A 246 -16.37 -21.66 24.05
CA GLU A 246 -16.96 -20.39 23.61
C GLU A 246 -16.52 -20.09 22.17
N PRO A 247 -17.47 -19.85 21.25
CA PRO A 247 -17.11 -19.45 19.90
C PRO A 247 -16.38 -18.09 19.94
N PRO A 248 -15.43 -17.85 19.02
CA PRO A 248 -14.74 -16.58 18.95
C PRO A 248 -15.74 -15.44 18.76
N SER A 249 -15.44 -14.31 19.39
CA SER A 249 -16.21 -13.08 19.27
C SER A 249 -16.32 -12.66 17.81
N ALA A 250 -17.56 -12.50 17.33
CA ALA A 250 -17.86 -11.90 16.03
C ALA A 250 -18.06 -10.39 16.17
N SER A 251 -17.21 -9.72 16.95
CA SER A 251 -17.29 -8.29 17.22
C SER A 251 -15.92 -7.65 17.05
N CYS A 252 -15.91 -6.38 16.68
CA CYS A 252 -14.68 -5.61 16.57
C CYS A 252 -13.97 -5.54 17.92
N PRO A 253 -12.63 -5.44 17.95
CA PRO A 253 -11.89 -5.26 19.20
C PRO A 253 -12.39 -4.08 20.05
N TYR A 254 -12.95 -3.08 19.39
CA TYR A 254 -13.59 -1.92 19.98
C TYR A 254 -14.56 -1.29 18.97
N GLY A 255 -15.49 -0.49 19.48
CA GLY A 255 -16.47 0.22 18.67
C GLY A 255 -17.45 -0.70 17.94
N LEU A 256 -18.34 -0.10 17.15
CA LEU A 256 -19.36 -0.85 16.40
C LEU A 256 -18.88 -1.21 14.99
N SER A 257 -19.13 -2.46 14.59
CA SER A 257 -18.87 -2.93 13.22
C SER A 257 -19.86 -2.36 12.22
N GLU A 258 -19.41 -2.14 10.99
CA GLU A 258 -20.22 -1.77 9.84
C GLU A 258 -20.42 -2.96 8.88
N PRO A 259 -21.36 -2.87 7.92
CA PRO A 259 -21.43 -3.83 6.81
C PRO A 259 -20.10 -3.91 6.06
N ILE A 260 -19.70 -5.11 5.63
CA ILE A 260 -18.38 -5.34 5.02
C ILE A 260 -18.17 -4.55 3.73
N GLU A 261 -19.24 -4.26 3.00
CA GLU A 261 -19.22 -3.48 1.76
C GLU A 261 -18.80 -2.02 2.00
N GLU A 262 -19.01 -1.48 3.20
CA GLU A 262 -18.65 -0.11 3.55
C GLU A 262 -17.15 0.07 3.79
N CYS A 263 -16.43 -1.02 4.10
CA CYS A 263 -15.00 -0.99 4.37
C CYS A 263 -14.15 -0.63 3.16
N SER A 264 -14.62 -0.99 1.97
CA SER A 264 -14.06 -0.55 0.68
C SER A 264 -14.98 0.45 -0.03
N GLY A 265 -16.09 0.81 0.61
CA GLY A 265 -17.17 1.64 0.10
C GLY A 265 -17.15 3.04 0.70
N GLY A 266 -18.24 3.50 1.30
CA GLY A 266 -18.37 4.88 1.77
C GLY A 266 -17.57 5.22 3.04
N LYS A 267 -17.08 4.21 3.77
CA LYS A 267 -16.46 4.39 5.10
C LYS A 267 -14.98 3.97 5.17
N TRP A 268 -14.35 3.66 4.04
CA TRP A 268 -12.96 3.20 3.94
C TRP A 268 -11.92 4.09 4.64
N GLU A 269 -12.18 5.40 4.73
CA GLU A 269 -11.28 6.34 5.43
C GLU A 269 -11.30 6.17 6.96
N THR A 270 -12.40 5.65 7.51
CA THR A 270 -12.63 5.60 8.97
C THR A 270 -12.78 4.18 9.50
N TYR A 271 -12.93 3.19 8.61
CA TYR A 271 -13.04 1.77 8.90
C TYR A 271 -12.03 0.94 8.09
N PHE A 272 -11.75 -0.27 8.52
CA PHE A 272 -10.84 -1.22 7.87
C PHE A 272 -11.33 -2.64 8.05
N THR A 273 -10.91 -3.52 7.14
CA THR A 273 -11.19 -4.95 7.26
C THR A 273 -10.32 -5.55 8.35
N TYR A 274 -10.96 -6.10 9.37
CA TYR A 274 -10.31 -6.74 10.49
C TYR A 274 -10.63 -8.24 10.49
N SER A 275 -9.60 -9.05 10.70
CA SER A 275 -9.73 -10.48 10.96
C SER A 275 -8.65 -10.87 11.96
N ASP A 276 -9.01 -11.69 12.93
CA ASP A 276 -8.06 -12.15 13.92
C ASP A 276 -7.22 -13.30 13.38
N ILE A 277 -6.07 -12.98 12.81
CA ILE A 277 -5.07 -13.96 12.40
C ILE A 277 -4.02 -14.22 13.49
N TYR A 278 -3.93 -13.35 14.49
CA TYR A 278 -2.83 -13.35 15.47
C TYR A 278 -3.01 -14.40 16.57
N PHE A 279 -4.26 -14.78 16.84
CA PHE A 279 -4.56 -15.81 17.84
C PHE A 279 -4.76 -17.20 17.22
N GLY A 280 -4.51 -17.35 15.91
CA GLY A 280 -4.64 -18.62 15.19
C GLY A 280 -6.09 -19.13 15.10
N ILE A 281 -7.06 -18.21 15.22
CA ILE A 281 -8.48 -18.53 15.18
C ILE A 281 -9.04 -18.13 13.82
N SER A 282 -9.91 -18.95 13.23
CA SER A 282 -10.68 -18.53 12.06
C SER A 282 -11.81 -17.60 12.51
N SER A 283 -11.62 -16.28 12.47
CA SER A 283 -12.69 -15.31 12.71
C SER A 283 -13.40 -14.91 11.42
N ALA A 284 -14.62 -14.37 11.52
CA ALA A 284 -15.22 -13.65 10.41
C ALA A 284 -14.38 -12.39 10.10
N VAL A 285 -14.37 -11.98 8.83
CA VAL A 285 -13.85 -10.65 8.44
C VAL A 285 -14.91 -9.62 8.81
N LEU A 286 -14.51 -8.63 9.61
CA LEU A 286 -15.37 -7.56 10.10
C LEU A 286 -14.94 -6.23 9.52
N CYS A 287 -15.87 -5.28 9.44
CA CYS A 287 -15.55 -3.90 9.12
C CYS A 287 -15.45 -3.07 10.40
N CYS A 288 -14.22 -2.85 10.88
CA CYS A 288 -13.97 -2.27 12.19
C CYS A 288 -13.49 -0.83 12.11
N PRO A 289 -13.83 0.02 13.09
CA PRO A 289 -13.40 1.41 13.09
C PRO A 289 -11.87 1.48 13.23
N ARG A 290 -11.22 2.34 12.45
CA ARG A 290 -9.80 2.67 12.62
C ARG A 290 -9.58 3.55 13.86
N ILE A 291 -8.40 3.50 14.47
CA ILE A 291 -8.01 4.48 15.50
C ILE A 291 -7.89 5.86 14.86
N CYS A 292 -7.08 5.96 13.81
CA CYS A 292 -6.89 7.17 13.05
C CYS A 292 -7.50 7.02 11.65
N THR A 293 -7.84 8.13 10.99
CA THR A 293 -8.26 8.07 9.59
C THR A 293 -7.16 7.46 8.71
N TYR A 294 -7.52 6.91 7.55
CA TYR A 294 -6.57 6.37 6.59
C TYR A 294 -5.37 7.32 6.36
N LYS A 295 -4.17 6.77 6.24
CA LYS A 295 -2.87 7.48 6.15
C LYS A 295 -2.46 8.26 7.39
N ARG A 296 -3.05 7.98 8.56
CA ARG A 296 -2.54 8.46 9.84
C ARG A 296 -2.08 7.34 10.73
N ALA A 297 -1.07 7.65 11.52
CA ALA A 297 -0.56 6.76 12.54
C ALA A 297 -0.92 7.33 13.91
N TYR A 298 -1.40 6.44 14.79
CA TYR A 298 -1.58 6.74 16.20
C TYR A 298 -0.22 6.78 16.91
N HIS A 299 0.05 7.86 17.65
CA HIS A 299 1.21 7.97 18.53
C HIS A 299 0.87 8.88 19.72
N ASP A 300 1.14 8.41 20.94
CA ASP A 300 0.96 9.18 22.18
C ASP A 300 -0.39 9.91 22.30
N GLY A 301 -1.48 9.20 22.01
CA GLY A 301 -2.83 9.74 22.17
C GLY A 301 -3.28 10.69 21.05
N LYS A 302 -2.52 10.81 19.96
CA LYS A 302 -2.84 11.67 18.82
C LYS A 302 -2.67 10.94 17.49
N CYS A 303 -3.43 11.38 16.49
CA CYS A 303 -3.26 10.93 15.12
C CYS A 303 -2.36 11.90 14.37
N TYR A 304 -1.24 11.38 13.87
CA TYR A 304 -0.28 12.12 13.07
C TYR A 304 -0.36 11.70 11.62
N GLU A 305 -0.11 12.65 10.71
CA GLU A 305 0.06 12.34 9.30
C GLU A 305 1.19 11.31 9.11
N SER A 306 0.95 10.31 8.28
CA SER A 306 1.91 9.28 7.95
C SER A 306 2.12 9.23 6.43
N LEU A 307 3.16 8.51 5.99
CA LEU A 307 3.57 8.48 4.59
C LEU A 307 3.92 9.88 4.05
N LEU A 308 4.60 10.69 4.87
CA LEU A 308 5.17 11.98 4.46
C LEU A 308 6.37 11.76 3.51
N GLY A 309 6.40 12.52 2.44
CA GLY A 309 7.44 12.43 1.41
C GLY A 309 8.71 13.17 1.82
N LEU A 310 9.73 13.11 0.96
CA LEU A 310 10.97 13.85 1.17
C LEU A 310 10.71 15.35 1.32
N ASN A 311 11.44 15.98 2.24
CA ASN A 311 11.34 17.41 2.59
C ASN A 311 10.01 17.85 3.22
N ASP A 312 9.09 16.93 3.50
CA ASP A 312 7.91 17.24 4.29
C ASP A 312 8.25 17.53 5.73
N THR A 313 7.46 18.40 6.35
CA THR A 313 7.59 18.72 7.76
C THR A 313 7.11 17.54 8.60
N CYS A 314 7.97 17.07 9.49
CA CYS A 314 7.70 15.94 10.39
C CYS A 314 8.11 16.29 11.82
N GLU A 315 7.51 15.58 12.78
CA GLU A 315 7.89 15.60 14.19
C GLU A 315 8.59 14.29 14.58
N TYR A 316 8.09 13.17 14.05
CA TYR A 316 8.57 11.83 14.37
C TYR A 316 8.97 11.05 13.12
N ALA A 317 9.93 10.14 13.28
CA ALA A 317 10.43 9.31 12.18
C ALA A 317 9.33 8.46 11.52
N PHE A 318 8.39 7.95 12.33
CA PHE A 318 7.25 7.20 11.81
C PHE A 318 6.35 8.06 10.92
N GLN A 319 6.47 9.38 10.83
CA GLN A 319 5.61 10.13 9.91
C GLN A 319 6.08 9.99 8.46
N CYS A 320 7.37 9.76 8.25
CA CYS A 320 7.97 9.70 6.91
C CYS A 320 7.67 8.37 6.18
N TRP A 321 7.77 8.39 4.86
CA TRP A 321 7.68 7.18 4.03
C TRP A 321 8.74 6.14 4.44
N PRO A 322 8.49 4.84 4.20
CA PRO A 322 9.49 3.78 4.31
C PRO A 322 10.83 4.17 3.66
N GLY A 323 11.93 3.80 4.32
CA GLY A 323 13.28 4.22 3.89
C GLY A 323 13.63 5.68 4.21
N GLN A 324 12.77 6.41 4.92
CA GLN A 324 12.99 7.80 5.35
C GLN A 324 12.96 7.94 6.88
N MET A 325 13.51 9.04 7.39
CA MET A 325 13.50 9.40 8.80
C MET A 325 13.34 10.91 8.98
N CYS A 326 12.85 11.32 10.15
CA CYS A 326 12.68 12.73 10.48
C CYS A 326 13.99 13.31 11.05
N VAL A 327 14.63 14.23 10.32
CA VAL A 327 15.86 14.91 10.74
C VAL A 327 15.68 16.41 10.58
N GLY A 328 15.90 17.16 11.66
CA GLY A 328 15.72 18.62 11.63
C GLY A 328 14.30 19.06 11.28
N GLY A 329 13.30 18.25 11.64
CA GLY A 329 11.88 18.49 11.32
C GLY A 329 11.52 18.24 9.85
N LYS A 330 12.39 17.57 9.09
CA LYS A 330 12.19 17.24 7.68
C LYS A 330 12.41 15.76 7.39
N CYS A 331 11.55 15.18 6.56
CA CYS A 331 11.74 13.81 6.09
C CYS A 331 12.92 13.74 5.12
N VAL A 332 13.88 12.89 5.43
CA VAL A 332 15.10 12.65 4.64
C VAL A 332 15.33 11.14 4.49
N CYS A 333 16.12 10.72 3.49
CA CYS A 333 16.48 9.30 3.37
C CYS A 333 17.24 8.81 4.61
N LYS A 334 16.90 7.60 5.06
CA LYS A 334 17.69 6.88 6.07
C LYS A 334 19.10 6.62 5.54
N GLU A 335 20.02 6.35 6.46
CA GLU A 335 21.36 5.86 6.09
C GLU A 335 21.25 4.60 5.21
N GLY A 336 22.16 4.45 4.25
CA GLY A 336 22.14 3.36 3.27
C GLY A 336 21.13 3.52 2.13
N HIS A 337 20.21 4.49 2.20
CA HIS A 337 19.27 4.77 1.11
C HIS A 337 19.79 5.89 0.21
N LYS A 338 19.56 5.76 -1.10
CA LYS A 338 19.87 6.78 -2.09
C LYS A 338 18.59 7.52 -2.46
N GLN A 339 18.65 8.86 -2.42
CA GLN A 339 17.59 9.70 -2.96
C GLN A 339 17.62 9.63 -4.49
N LEU A 340 16.57 9.07 -5.07
CA LEU A 340 16.36 9.01 -6.51
C LEU A 340 14.90 9.34 -6.78
N TYR A 341 14.61 10.10 -7.83
CA TYR A 341 13.24 10.33 -8.28
C TYR A 341 12.27 10.82 -7.17
N ASN A 342 12.78 11.68 -6.27
CA ASN A 342 12.05 12.19 -5.10
C ASN A 342 11.53 11.11 -4.13
N ASN A 343 12.23 9.97 -4.07
CA ASN A 343 11.97 8.91 -3.11
C ASN A 343 13.32 8.32 -2.62
N CYS A 344 13.27 7.45 -1.61
CA CYS A 344 14.45 6.84 -1.01
C CYS A 344 14.47 5.36 -1.30
N PHE A 345 15.53 4.90 -1.96
CA PHE A 345 15.64 3.51 -2.35
C PHE A 345 16.90 2.89 -1.76
N VAL A 346 16.77 1.66 -1.30
CA VAL A 346 17.92 0.82 -0.99
C VAL A 346 18.55 0.37 -2.31
N PRO A 347 19.88 0.40 -2.45
CA PRO A 347 20.56 -0.14 -3.62
C PRO A 347 20.45 -1.67 -3.63
N VAL A 348 19.37 -2.19 -4.22
CA VAL A 348 19.12 -3.61 -4.42
C VAL A 348 18.86 -3.89 -5.89
N CYS A 349 19.11 -5.14 -6.31
CA CYS A 349 18.78 -5.57 -7.65
C CYS A 349 17.27 -5.74 -7.82
N PRO A 350 16.71 -5.37 -8.99
CA PRO A 350 15.31 -5.64 -9.31
C PRO A 350 14.97 -7.13 -9.26
N TYR A 351 15.95 -7.99 -9.60
CA TYR A 351 15.87 -9.44 -9.56
C TYR A 351 17.19 -10.00 -9.03
N GLY A 352 17.11 -11.08 -8.24
CA GLY A 352 18.29 -11.72 -7.64
C GLY A 352 19.07 -10.82 -6.68
N GLN A 353 20.27 -11.25 -6.31
CA GLN A 353 21.17 -10.50 -5.44
C GLN A 353 22.21 -9.72 -6.26
N ALA A 354 22.66 -8.58 -5.74
CA ALA A 354 23.77 -7.86 -6.36
C ALA A 354 25.04 -8.68 -6.31
N VAL A 355 25.86 -8.60 -7.36
CA VAL A 355 27.18 -9.23 -7.37
C VAL A 355 28.01 -8.58 -6.27
N MET A 356 28.47 -9.34 -5.28
CA MET A 356 29.28 -8.81 -4.18
C MET A 356 30.78 -8.88 -4.51
N GLU A 357 31.55 -7.94 -3.97
CA GLU A 357 33.01 -8.02 -3.94
C GLU A 357 33.46 -9.20 -3.05
N ALA A 358 34.78 -9.45 -3.03
CA ALA A 358 35.35 -10.58 -2.27
C ALA A 358 35.10 -10.50 -0.74
N ASP A 359 34.67 -9.35 -0.22
CA ASP A 359 34.30 -9.16 1.18
C ASP A 359 32.89 -9.70 1.52
N GLY A 360 32.07 -10.00 0.51
CA GLY A 360 30.71 -10.49 0.66
C GLY A 360 29.70 -9.45 1.17
N VAL A 361 30.09 -8.18 1.28
CA VAL A 361 29.25 -7.10 1.84
C VAL A 361 29.12 -5.93 0.86
N THR A 362 30.16 -5.63 0.10
CA THR A 362 30.19 -4.49 -0.80
C THR A 362 29.67 -4.90 -2.18
N PRO A 363 28.62 -4.26 -2.72
CA PRO A 363 28.18 -4.53 -4.09
C PRO A 363 29.25 -4.11 -5.11
N THR A 364 29.49 -4.96 -6.10
CA THR A 364 30.36 -4.72 -7.24
C THR A 364 29.85 -3.52 -8.01
N LYS A 365 30.68 -2.49 -8.10
CA LYS A 365 30.30 -1.23 -8.72
C LYS A 365 30.38 -1.29 -10.24
N CYS A 366 29.44 -0.61 -10.90
CA CYS A 366 29.40 -0.49 -12.34
C CYS A 366 29.17 0.96 -12.78
N ASN A 367 29.60 1.30 -13.98
CA ASN A 367 29.39 2.62 -14.58
C ASN A 367 28.89 2.56 -16.02
N GLY A 368 28.38 1.41 -16.45
CA GLY A 368 27.83 1.17 -17.77
C GLY A 368 27.64 -0.32 -18.09
N PRO A 369 27.16 -0.64 -19.30
CA PRO A 369 26.78 -2.00 -19.70
C PRO A 369 27.96 -2.99 -19.78
N GLU A 370 29.19 -2.51 -19.97
CA GLU A 370 30.39 -3.37 -20.04
C GLU A 370 31.12 -3.53 -18.69
N SER A 371 30.59 -2.92 -17.62
CA SER A 371 31.26 -2.89 -16.31
C SER A 371 30.98 -4.12 -15.45
N CYS A 372 29.99 -4.93 -15.83
CA CYS A 372 29.56 -6.08 -15.06
C CYS A 372 30.12 -7.39 -15.62
N PRO A 373 30.21 -8.45 -14.78
CA PRO A 373 30.52 -9.81 -15.25
C PRO A 373 29.56 -10.26 -16.35
N SER A 374 29.92 -11.34 -17.05
CA SER A 374 29.01 -11.97 -18.02
C SER A 374 27.66 -12.28 -17.37
N ASP A 375 26.58 -12.10 -18.14
CA ASP A 375 25.20 -12.40 -17.76
C ASP A 375 24.63 -11.50 -16.63
N HIS A 376 25.31 -10.38 -16.35
CA HIS A 376 24.88 -9.34 -15.43
C HIS A 376 24.80 -7.99 -16.14
N TYR A 377 23.82 -7.18 -15.74
CA TYR A 377 23.67 -5.81 -16.24
C TYR A 377 23.90 -4.79 -15.12
N CYS A 378 24.28 -3.58 -15.52
CA CYS A 378 24.50 -2.48 -14.58
C CYS A 378 23.19 -1.74 -14.30
N VAL A 379 22.76 -1.72 -13.04
CA VAL A 379 21.71 -0.79 -12.58
C VAL A 379 22.37 0.54 -12.28
N ASN A 380 22.38 1.42 -13.27
CA ASN A 380 23.12 2.69 -13.23
C ASN A 380 22.72 3.59 -12.06
N GLU A 381 21.44 3.58 -11.67
CA GLU A 381 20.91 4.40 -10.57
C GLU A 381 21.58 4.08 -9.23
N PHE A 382 21.93 2.82 -9.00
CA PHE A 382 22.67 2.37 -7.82
C PHE A 382 24.16 2.13 -8.09
N SER A 383 24.54 2.08 -9.36
CA SER A 383 25.88 1.73 -9.81
C SER A 383 26.30 0.35 -9.31
N ILE A 384 25.39 -0.64 -9.38
CA ILE A 384 25.60 -2.03 -8.96
C ILE A 384 25.32 -3.02 -10.10
N CYS A 385 26.03 -4.14 -10.11
CA CYS A 385 25.78 -5.24 -11.05
C CYS A 385 24.68 -6.19 -10.57
N CYS A 386 23.72 -6.47 -11.43
CA CYS A 386 22.56 -7.30 -11.15
C CYS A 386 22.39 -8.43 -12.18
N PRO A 387 21.87 -9.61 -11.78
CA PRO A 387 21.66 -10.73 -12.68
C PRO A 387 20.48 -10.50 -13.60
N ASP A 388 20.52 -11.11 -14.79
CA ASP A 388 19.40 -11.10 -15.73
C ASP A 388 18.23 -11.98 -15.27
N PHE A 389 16.99 -11.56 -15.57
CA PHE A 389 15.74 -12.22 -15.13
C PHE A 389 15.66 -13.73 -15.43
N GLN A 390 16.29 -14.21 -16.51
CA GLN A 390 16.25 -15.63 -16.91
C GLN A 390 16.98 -16.55 -15.92
N GLU A 391 17.97 -16.03 -15.19
CA GLU A 391 18.71 -16.82 -14.19
C GLU A 391 18.13 -16.66 -12.78
N ALA A 392 17.45 -15.55 -12.46
CA ALA A 392 16.76 -15.40 -11.17
C ALA A 392 15.61 -16.42 -10.98
N GLU A 393 14.92 -16.81 -12.06
CA GLU A 393 13.99 -17.95 -12.05
C GLU A 393 14.73 -19.29 -11.86
N GLU A 394 15.85 -19.52 -12.54
CA GLU A 394 16.63 -20.77 -12.40
C GLU A 394 17.28 -20.93 -11.01
N GLU A 395 17.80 -19.85 -10.42
CA GLU A 395 18.31 -19.83 -9.05
C GLU A 395 17.19 -20.04 -8.02
N ALA A 396 16.02 -19.42 -8.20
CA ALA A 396 14.86 -19.63 -7.33
C ALA A 396 14.36 -21.09 -7.38
N ILE A 397 14.28 -21.68 -8.58
CA ILE A 397 13.88 -23.08 -8.79
C ILE A 397 14.92 -24.05 -8.19
N SER A 398 16.22 -23.76 -8.31
CA SER A 398 17.28 -24.60 -7.73
C SER A 398 17.35 -24.55 -6.20
N ASN A 399 16.96 -23.42 -5.60
CA ASN A 399 16.89 -23.25 -4.14
C ASN A 399 15.64 -23.91 -3.55
N GLU A 400 14.53 -24.03 -4.29
CA GLU A 400 13.37 -24.82 -3.87
C GLU A 400 13.64 -26.34 -3.93
N GLU A 401 14.42 -26.82 -4.91
CA GLU A 401 14.79 -28.24 -5.01
C GLU A 401 15.79 -28.70 -3.93
N SER A 402 16.51 -27.79 -3.28
CA SER A 402 17.46 -28.10 -2.19
C SER A 402 16.86 -28.01 -0.77
N LEU A 403 15.61 -27.56 -0.65
CA LEU A 403 14.85 -27.46 0.60
C LEU A 403 13.64 -28.41 0.68
N ALA A 404 13.44 -29.27 -0.32
CA ALA A 404 12.51 -30.38 -0.23
C ALA A 404 13.15 -31.56 0.55
N PRO A 405 12.49 -32.11 1.59
CA PRO A 405 13.03 -33.20 2.41
C PRO A 405 13.19 -34.54 1.69
#